data_AF-A0A0K1PY30-F1
#
_entry.id   AF-A0A0K1PY30-F1
#
_cell.length_a   1.000
_cell.length_b   1.000
_cell.length_c   1.000
_cell.angle_alpha   90.00
_cell.angle_beta   90.00
_cell.angle_gamma   90.00
#
_symmetry.space_group_name_H-M   'P 1'
#
loop_
_entity.id
_entity.type
_entity.pdbx_description
1 polymer ?
#
loop_
_entity_poly.entity_id
_entity_poly.type
_entity_poly.pdbx_seq_one_letter_code
_entity_poly.pdbx_strand_id
1 'polypeptide(L)' 'MTTGNLQWSFAADGALRYPPAIAAGYVYVASDSHVYAVSLDTHESVWQTDVGGWLSIGAGRLFVASANGVLTAFVLSP' A
#
# COMPACT_ATOMS: atom_id res chain seq x y z
N MET A 1 17.17 8.70 -20.04
CA MET A 1 15.92 8.22 -20.66
C MET A 1 15.53 6.95 -19.95
N THR A 2 14.36 6.91 -19.31
CA THR A 2 13.87 5.69 -18.66
C THR A 2 13.06 4.93 -19.69
N THR A 3 13.45 3.72 -20.04
CA THR A 3 12.62 2.85 -20.87
C THR A 3 11.40 2.44 -20.04
N GLY A 4 10.20 2.48 -20.60
CA GLY A 4 8.96 2.05 -19.94
C GLY A 4 8.89 0.53 -19.72
N ASN A 5 10.02 -0.10 -19.42
CA ASN A 5 10.16 -1.54 -19.26
C ASN A 5 9.61 -1.94 -17.88
N LEU A 6 8.83 -3.03 -17.86
CA LEU A 6 8.42 -3.69 -16.63
C LEU A 6 9.65 -4.08 -15.79
N GLN A 7 9.71 -3.60 -14.55
CA GLN A 7 10.79 -3.92 -13.60
C GLN A 7 10.41 -5.09 -12.69
N TRP A 8 9.19 -5.08 -12.16
CA TRP A 8 8.65 -6.10 -11.25
C TRP A 8 7.12 -6.06 -11.23
N SER A 9 6.51 -7.10 -10.66
CA SER A 9 5.06 -7.18 -10.44
C SER A 9 4.76 -7.79 -9.08
N PHE A 10 3.60 -7.43 -8.52
CA PHE A 10 3.11 -7.95 -7.24
C PHE A 10 1.65 -8.39 -7.44
N ALA A 11 1.30 -9.57 -6.90
CA ALA A 11 -0.06 -10.11 -6.95
C ALA A 11 -0.73 -9.95 -5.58
N ALA A 12 -1.86 -9.25 -5.56
CA ALA A 12 -2.71 -9.10 -4.38
C ALA A 12 -3.83 -10.16 -4.37
N ASP A 13 -4.63 -10.18 -3.31
CA ASP A 13 -5.83 -11.01 -3.19
C ASP A 13 -6.95 -10.63 -4.17
N GLY A 14 -6.92 -9.40 -4.68
CA GLY A 14 -7.97 -8.84 -5.53
C GLY A 14 -7.53 -7.58 -6.28
N ALA A 15 -8.52 -6.87 -6.83
CA ALA A 15 -8.26 -5.66 -7.60
C ALA A 15 -7.68 -4.55 -6.70
N LEU A 16 -6.51 -4.04 -7.09
CA LEU A 16 -5.88 -2.88 -6.46
C LEU A 16 -6.52 -1.58 -6.98
N ARG A 17 -7.72 -1.24 -6.48
CA ARG A 17 -8.56 -0.15 -7.01
C ARG A 17 -8.15 1.25 -6.51
N TYR A 18 -7.35 1.32 -5.45
CA TYR A 18 -6.96 2.57 -4.79
C TYR A 18 -5.56 3.01 -5.24
N PRO A 19 -5.29 4.33 -5.35
CA PRO A 19 -3.96 4.83 -5.68
C PRO A 19 -2.90 4.32 -4.69
N PRO A 20 -1.72 3.89 -5.16
CA PRO A 20 -0.64 3.50 -4.27
C PRO A 20 -0.11 4.70 -3.49
N ALA A 21 0.45 4.44 -2.31
CA ALA A 21 1.18 5.42 -1.51
C ALA A 21 2.61 4.93 -1.27
N ILE A 22 3.59 5.84 -1.27
CA ILE A 22 5.00 5.47 -1.08
C ILE A 22 5.55 6.22 0.12
N ALA A 23 6.12 5.49 1.08
CA ALA A 23 6.80 6.05 2.24
C ALA A 23 7.69 5.00 2.92
N ALA A 24 8.76 5.44 3.59
CA ALA A 24 9.63 4.59 4.41
C ALA A 24 10.15 3.33 3.70
N GLY A 25 10.50 3.42 2.40
CA GLY A 25 11.05 2.27 1.65
C GLY A 25 10.01 1.28 1.13
N TYR A 26 8.71 1.56 1.32
CA TYR A 26 7.63 0.68 0.89
C TYR A 26 6.67 1.39 -0.06
N VAL A 27 6.10 0.62 -0.99
CA VAL A 27 4.88 0.97 -1.71
C VAL A 27 3.70 0.27 -1.06
N TYR A 28 2.74 1.06 -0.62
CA TYR A 28 1.49 0.61 -0.05
C TYR A 28 0.43 0.55 -1.15
N VAL A 29 -0.18 -0.61 -1.32
CA VAL A 29 -1.28 -0.85 -2.27
C VAL A 29 -2.46 -1.47 -1.54
N ALA A 30 -3.67 -1.17 -2.00
CA ALA A 30 -4.86 -1.67 -1.34
C ALA A 30 -5.86 -2.28 -2.32
N SER A 31 -6.43 -3.42 -1.90
CA SER A 31 -7.68 -3.95 -2.41
C SER A 31 -8.84 -3.47 -1.55
N ASP A 32 -10.05 -3.96 -1.84
CA ASP A 32 -11.24 -3.64 -1.04
C ASP A 32 -11.16 -4.23 0.38
N SER A 33 -10.38 -5.30 0.56
CA SER A 33 -10.28 -6.03 1.83
C SER A 33 -8.93 -5.87 2.52
N HIS A 34 -7.85 -5.54 1.79
CA HIS A 34 -6.50 -5.53 2.36
C HIS A 34 -5.67 -4.33 1.93
N VAL A 35 -4.70 -3.97 2.77
CA VAL A 35 -3.54 -3.16 2.40
C VAL A 35 -2.30 -4.01 2.51
N TYR A 36 -1.39 -3.86 1.55
CA TYR A 36 -0.09 -4.51 1.48
C TYR A 36 1.00 -3.44 1.55
N ALA A 37 2.07 -3.71 2.30
CA ALA A 37 3.32 -2.96 2.22
C ALA A 37 4.34 -3.80 1.44
N VAL A 38 4.67 -3.36 0.23
CA VAL A 38 5.63 -4.04 -0.66
C VAL A 38 6.96 -3.30 -0.58
N SER A 39 8.03 -4.02 -0.29
CA SER A 39 9.39 -3.48 -0.25
C SER A 39 9.80 -2.95 -1.62
N LEU A 40 10.35 -1.73 -1.67
CA LEU A 40 10.92 -1.19 -2.91
C LEU A 40 12.23 -1.89 -3.31
N ASP A 41 12.89 -2.59 -2.37
CA ASP A 41 14.17 -3.27 -2.64
C ASP A 41 13.95 -4.72 -3.08
N THR A 42 13.04 -5.43 -2.43
CA THR A 42 12.82 -6.88 -2.68
C THR A 42 11.59 -7.15 -3.55
N HIS A 43 10.68 -6.18 -3.68
CA HIS A 43 9.39 -6.31 -4.36
C HIS A 43 8.45 -7.36 -3.75
N GLU A 44 8.72 -7.75 -2.50
CA GLU A 44 7.88 -8.68 -1.72
C GLU A 44 7.06 -7.92 -0.68
N SER A 45 5.87 -8.46 -0.37
CA SER A 45 5.06 -7.94 0.73
C SER A 45 5.71 -8.29 2.06
N VAL A 46 6.01 -7.28 2.87
CA VAL A 46 6.58 -7.44 4.22
C VAL A 46 5.53 -7.33 5.32
N TRP A 47 4.35 -6.79 4.99
CA TRP A 47 3.25 -6.58 5.92
C TRP A 47 1.91 -6.49 5.18
N GLN A 48 0.85 -6.96 5.83
CA GLN A 48 -0.52 -6.86 5.34
C GLN A 48 -1.50 -6.66 6.50
N THR A 49 -2.66 -6.06 6.23
CA THR A 49 -3.81 -5.97 7.14
C THR A 49 -5.11 -6.33 6.44
N ASP A 50 -6.12 -6.76 7.20
CA ASP A 50 -7.49 -7.05 6.75
C ASP A 50 -8.38 -5.78 6.68
N VAL A 51 -7.76 -4.66 6.29
CA VAL A 51 -8.43 -3.39 6.08
C VAL A 51 -8.09 -2.94 4.66
N GLY A 52 -9.10 -2.66 3.85
CA GLY A 52 -8.93 -2.09 2.51
C GLY A 52 -9.51 -0.69 2.41
N GLY A 53 -9.04 0.11 1.46
CA GLY A 53 -9.56 1.46 1.22
C GLY A 53 -8.54 2.46 0.67
N TRP A 54 -8.95 3.73 0.67
CA TRP A 54 -8.15 4.84 0.17
C TRP A 54 -6.96 5.11 1.08
N LEU A 55 -5.77 5.23 0.47
CA LEU A 55 -4.52 5.42 1.18
C LEU A 55 -4.15 6.90 1.21
N SER A 56 -3.65 7.36 2.37
CA SER A 56 -2.92 8.62 2.46
C SER A 56 -1.81 8.52 3.49
N ILE A 57 -0.72 9.26 3.28
CA ILE A 57 0.40 9.34 4.23
C ILE A 57 0.43 10.72 4.86
N GLY A 58 0.62 10.78 6.16
CA GLY A 58 0.80 12.04 6.87
C GLY A 58 1.26 11.81 8.30
N ALA A 59 2.04 12.75 8.84
CA ALA A 59 2.48 12.71 10.24
C ALA A 59 3.09 11.35 10.67
N GLY A 60 3.90 10.72 9.80
CA GLY A 60 4.55 9.43 10.07
C GLY A 60 3.59 8.23 10.12
N ARG A 61 2.41 8.33 9.49
CA ARG A 61 1.40 7.27 9.48
C ARG A 61 0.85 7.03 8.08
N LEU A 62 0.47 5.78 7.83
CA LEU A 62 -0.44 5.41 6.76
C LEU A 62 -1.87 5.45 7.29
N PHE A 63 -2.74 6.19 6.61
CA PHE A 63 -4.17 6.21 6.85
C PHE A 63 -4.90 5.42 5.77
N VAL A 64 -5.89 4.63 6.18
CA VAL A 64 -6.77 3.86 5.31
C VAL A 64 -8.22 4.29 5.58
N ALA A 65 -8.83 4.95 4.60
CA ALA A 65 -10.25 5.32 4.65
C ALA A 65 -11.08 4.24 3.94
N SER A 66 -11.74 3.41 4.74
CA SER A 66 -12.50 2.26 4.28
C SER A 66 -13.95 2.62 3.93
N ALA A 67 -14.55 1.89 2.98
CA ALA A 67 -15.93 2.11 2.54
C ALA A 67 -16.98 1.88 3.65
N ASN A 68 -16.61 1.17 4.73
CA ASN A 68 -17.44 0.96 5.92
C ASN A 68 -17.47 2.18 6.87
N GLY A 69 -16.86 3.31 6.50
CA GLY A 69 -16.86 4.53 7.29
C GLY A 69 -15.79 4.58 8.38
N VAL A 70 -14.86 3.62 8.41
CA VAL A 70 -13.77 3.58 9.38
C VAL A 70 -12.48 4.16 8.79
N LEU A 71 -11.83 5.05 9.55
CA LEU A 71 -10.48 5.53 9.27
C LEU A 71 -9.51 4.77 10.19
N THR A 72 -8.61 3.99 9.59
CA THR A 72 -7.57 3.25 10.31
C THR A 72 -6.21 3.92 10.09
N ALA A 73 -5.34 3.91 11.10
CA ALA A 73 -4.00 4.48 11.00
C ALA A 73 -2.93 3.49 11.47
N PHE A 74 -1.86 3.35 10.68
CA PHE A 74 -0.69 2.52 10.98
C PHE A 74 0.54 3.42 11.11
N VAL A 75 1.36 3.17 12.14
CA VAL A 75 2.64 3.89 12.29
C VAL A 75 3.61 3.40 11.23
N LEU A 76 4.23 4.34 10.52
CA LEU A 76 5.34 4.04 9.64
C LEU A 76 6.61 4.00 10.48
N SER A 77 7.22 2.83 10.59
CA SER A 77 8.57 2.72 11.13
C SER A 77 9.57 3.04 10.01
N PRO A 78 10.61 3.83 10.28
CA PRO A 78 11.71 4.01 9.35
C PRO A 78 12.50 2.71 9.14
#